data_AF-A0A7W8B3I1-F1
#
_entry.id   AF-A0A7W8B3I1-F1
#
_cell.length_a   1.000
_cell.length_b   1.000
_cell.length_c   1.000
_cell.angle_alpha   90.00
_cell.angle_beta   90.00
_cell.angle_gamma   90.00
#
_symmetry.space_group_name_H-M   'P 1'
#
loop_
_entity.id
_entity.type
_entity.pdbx_description
1 polymer ?
#
loop_
_entity_poly.entity_id
_entity_poly.type
_entity_poly.pdbx_seq_one_letter_code
_entity_poly.pdbx_strand_id
1 'polypeptide(L)'
;MEAATPVIPAPHSATAASGAPAAAQLRDLIGCAAVFVPCDPPRTGRVAFWRPDSTAPPQATGRLTVARAHGGAVRTREVEAAVVPVAQALQVLVEARRVPGAGPAAVFWGAAVLEALHLLARGRLLPGVSPGGFDAWRIGPYDAEDVARLRELAAAMPPEARAVPVEGQAGLDLPRAEPLVRAFFDAVADVMARTPAAPVAAGGDAWTAAAPQTVEQHRAWHVPGRGFTRLDSPNPHGCKSGG
;
A
#
# COMPACT_ATOMS: atom_id res chain seq x y z
N MET A 1 12.62 54.71 -36.93
CA MET A 1 11.31 54.18 -36.51
C MET A 1 11.52 52.69 -36.27
N GLU A 2 12.05 52.36 -35.11
CA GLU A 2 12.57 51.04 -34.74
C GLU A 2 11.48 50.30 -33.96
N ALA A 3 11.07 49.13 -34.46
CA ALA A 3 9.95 48.38 -33.92
C ALA A 3 10.33 47.70 -32.60
N ALA A 4 9.67 48.10 -31.52
CA ALA A 4 9.77 47.49 -30.20
C ALA A 4 9.27 46.03 -30.23
N THR A 5 10.13 45.10 -29.83
CA THR A 5 9.79 43.69 -29.64
C THR A 5 9.12 43.52 -28.27
N PRO A 6 7.92 42.94 -28.16
CA PRO A 6 7.27 42.75 -26.86
C PRO A 6 7.92 41.59 -26.09
N VAL A 7 8.42 41.90 -24.89
CA VAL A 7 8.87 40.90 -23.91
C VAL A 7 7.64 40.20 -23.34
N ILE A 8 7.48 38.91 -23.65
CA ILE A 8 6.47 38.04 -23.07
C ILE A 8 6.93 37.68 -21.64
N PRO A 9 6.18 38.01 -20.57
CA PRO A 9 6.54 37.59 -19.23
C PRO A 9 6.39 36.06 -19.10
N ALA A 10 7.41 35.43 -18.52
CA ALA A 10 7.41 34.00 -18.22
C ALA A 10 6.23 33.64 -17.29
N PRO A 11 5.54 32.51 -17.52
CA PRO A 11 4.48 32.08 -16.61
C PRO A 11 5.08 31.78 -15.24
N HIS A 12 4.53 32.46 -14.23
CA HIS A 12 4.81 32.25 -12.83
C HIS A 12 4.66 30.77 -12.48
N SER A 13 5.70 30.20 -11.86
CA SER A 13 5.69 28.84 -11.33
C SER A 13 4.49 28.65 -10.42
N ALA A 14 3.53 27.84 -10.87
CA ALA A 14 2.46 27.34 -10.01
C ALA A 14 3.12 26.49 -8.93
N THR A 15 3.10 26.97 -7.70
CA THR A 15 3.51 26.20 -6.53
C THR A 15 2.47 25.10 -6.32
N ALA A 16 2.80 23.88 -6.74
CA ALA A 16 1.99 22.70 -6.46
C ALA A 16 2.11 22.37 -4.96
N ALA A 17 1.25 22.99 -4.15
CA ALA A 17 1.01 22.53 -2.79
C ALA A 17 0.19 21.22 -2.86
N SER A 18 0.87 20.10 -3.13
CA SER A 18 0.29 18.76 -2.97
C SER A 18 0.26 18.44 -1.47
N GLY A 19 -0.80 18.91 -0.80
CA GLY A 19 -1.01 18.70 0.62
C GLY A 19 -1.42 17.25 0.88
N ALA A 20 -0.50 16.44 1.40
CA ALA A 20 -0.88 15.21 2.09
C ALA A 20 -1.93 15.56 3.16
N PRO A 21 -3.03 14.79 3.29
CA PRO A 21 -4.04 15.07 4.30
C PRO A 21 -3.38 15.10 5.68
N ALA A 22 -3.73 16.09 6.49
CA ALA A 22 -3.21 16.21 7.84
C ALA A 22 -3.58 14.97 8.66
N ALA A 23 -2.70 14.51 9.55
CA ALA A 23 -2.94 13.29 10.35
C ALA A 23 -4.27 13.30 11.14
N ALA A 24 -4.78 14.49 11.49
CA ALA A 24 -6.11 14.65 12.10
C ALA A 24 -7.25 14.27 11.15
N GLN A 25 -7.17 14.64 9.86
CA GLN A 25 -8.17 14.33 8.84
C GLN A 25 -8.25 12.83 8.58
N LEU A 26 -7.11 12.14 8.62
CA LEU A 26 -7.06 10.70 8.42
C LEU A 26 -7.66 9.89 9.58
N ARG A 27 -7.78 10.46 10.79
CA ARG A 27 -8.44 9.77 11.92
C ARG A 27 -9.94 9.55 11.69
N ASP A 28 -10.58 10.38 10.87
CA ASP A 28 -11.99 10.22 10.50
C ASP A 28 -12.25 8.91 9.70
N LEU A 29 -11.19 8.28 9.20
CA LEU A 29 -11.25 7.02 8.46
C LEU A 29 -11.30 5.77 9.36
N ILE A 30 -11.10 5.89 10.68
CA ILE A 30 -11.04 4.75 11.61
C ILE A 30 -12.31 3.88 11.58
N GLY A 31 -13.48 4.51 11.38
CA GLY A 31 -14.76 3.80 11.27
C GLY A 31 -15.02 3.15 9.91
N CYS A 32 -14.18 3.40 8.90
CA CYS A 32 -14.35 2.85 7.56
C CYS A 32 -13.81 1.42 7.48
N ALA A 33 -14.32 0.64 6.52
CA ALA A 33 -13.62 -0.56 6.06
C ALA A 33 -12.32 -0.14 5.36
N ALA A 34 -11.29 -0.99 5.45
CA ALA A 34 -9.98 -0.73 4.86
C ALA A 34 -9.52 -1.95 4.06
N VAL A 35 -8.98 -1.73 2.86
CA VAL A 35 -8.40 -2.78 2.02
C VAL A 35 -7.04 -2.35 1.51
N PHE A 36 -6.06 -3.23 1.63
CA PHE A 36 -4.74 -3.03 1.06
C PHE A 36 -4.77 -3.34 -0.45
N VAL A 37 -4.24 -2.42 -1.23
CA VAL A 37 -4.05 -2.55 -2.69
C VAL A 37 -2.55 -2.63 -2.94
N PRO A 38 -2.00 -3.83 -3.20
CA PRO A 38 -0.58 -4.02 -3.49
C PRO A 38 -0.16 -3.23 -4.74
N CYS A 39 1.08 -2.75 -4.74
CA CYS A 39 1.72 -2.16 -5.92
C CYS A 39 3.19 -2.58 -5.97
N ASP A 40 3.84 -2.28 -7.09
CA ASP A 40 5.24 -2.58 -7.33
C ASP A 40 6.01 -1.27 -7.62
N PRO A 41 7.05 -0.92 -6.83
CA PRO A 41 7.54 -1.62 -5.63
C PRO A 41 6.57 -1.56 -4.44
N PRO A 42 6.73 -2.45 -3.42
CA PRO A 42 5.78 -2.56 -2.30
C PRO A 42 5.43 -1.23 -1.61
N ARG A 43 6.39 -0.31 -1.45
CA ARG A 43 6.16 1.00 -0.83
C ARG A 43 5.18 1.92 -1.57
N THR A 44 4.89 1.69 -2.85
CA THR A 44 3.91 2.46 -3.61
C THR A 44 2.48 1.92 -3.44
N GLY A 45 2.32 0.84 -2.65
CA GLY A 45 1.04 0.30 -2.24
C GLY A 45 0.16 1.31 -1.49
N ARG A 46 -1.15 1.07 -1.52
CA ARG A 46 -2.16 1.98 -0.97
C ARG A 46 -3.12 1.23 -0.06
N VAL A 47 -3.72 1.96 0.87
CA VAL A 47 -4.87 1.50 1.65
C VAL A 47 -6.06 2.33 1.24
N ALA A 48 -7.10 1.66 0.74
CA ALA A 48 -8.36 2.29 0.38
C ALA A 48 -9.35 2.13 1.52
N PHE A 49 -9.83 3.25 2.05
CA PHE A 49 -10.88 3.30 3.06
C PHE A 49 -12.23 3.58 2.41
N TRP A 50 -13.25 2.80 2.73
CA TRP A 50 -14.59 2.88 2.14
C TRP A 50 -15.66 2.49 3.15
N ARG A 51 -16.93 2.85 2.90
CA ARG A 51 -18.03 2.52 3.83
C ARG A 51 -18.91 1.37 3.31
N PRO A 52 -19.20 0.36 4.15
CA PRO A 52 -20.10 -0.75 3.80
C PRO A 52 -21.52 -0.36 3.40
N ASP A 53 -22.00 0.81 3.82
CA ASP A 53 -23.29 1.37 3.38
C ASP A 53 -23.22 2.06 2.01
N SER A 54 -22.04 2.11 1.38
CA SER A 54 -21.74 2.83 0.12
C SER A 54 -21.82 4.35 0.20
N THR A 55 -21.90 4.94 1.39
CA THR A 55 -21.76 6.38 1.54
C THR A 55 -20.30 6.80 1.33
N ALA A 56 -20.09 8.02 0.84
CA ALA A 56 -18.76 8.56 0.64
C ALA A 56 -17.99 8.58 1.97
N PRO A 57 -16.78 8.01 2.07
CA PRO A 57 -15.93 8.21 3.24
C PRO A 57 -15.44 9.66 3.30
N PRO A 58 -15.02 10.13 4.49
CA PRO A 58 -14.28 11.38 4.61
C PRO A 58 -13.07 11.37 3.66
N GLN A 59 -12.74 12.52 3.07
CA GLN A 59 -11.59 12.66 2.14
C GLN A 59 -11.57 11.63 1.01
N ALA A 60 -12.73 11.29 0.44
CA ALA A 60 -12.81 10.47 -0.76
C ALA A 60 -12.01 11.11 -1.91
N THR A 61 -11.05 10.35 -2.45
CA THR A 61 -10.13 10.80 -3.51
C THR A 61 -10.16 9.90 -4.74
N GLY A 62 -10.91 8.80 -4.68
CA GLY A 62 -11.00 7.85 -5.78
C GLY A 62 -12.20 6.92 -5.65
N ARG A 63 -12.21 5.91 -6.51
CA ARG A 63 -13.24 4.87 -6.52
C ARG A 63 -12.60 3.49 -6.47
N LEU A 64 -13.35 2.53 -5.97
CA LEU A 64 -12.93 1.16 -5.79
C LEU A 64 -14.03 0.20 -6.21
N THR A 65 -13.68 -0.84 -6.94
CA THR A 65 -14.59 -1.97 -7.20
C THR A 65 -14.45 -2.97 -6.06
N VAL A 66 -15.52 -3.19 -5.31
CA VAL A 66 -15.54 -4.12 -4.18
C VAL A 66 -16.57 -5.23 -4.41
N ALA A 67 -16.19 -6.46 -4.08
CA ALA A 67 -17.09 -7.60 -3.99
C ALA A 67 -17.85 -7.55 -2.65
N ARG A 68 -19.17 -7.68 -2.70
CA ARG A 68 -20.03 -7.71 -1.53
C ARG A 68 -21.06 -8.82 -1.63
N ALA A 69 -21.46 -9.33 -0.47
CA ALA A 69 -22.61 -10.21 -0.38
C ALA A 69 -23.87 -9.47 -0.88
N HIS A 70 -24.66 -10.15 -1.70
CA HIS A 70 -25.93 -9.67 -2.24
C HIS A 70 -26.92 -10.84 -2.27
N GLY A 71 -27.73 -10.94 -1.22
CA GLY A 71 -28.55 -12.13 -0.96
C GLY A 71 -27.65 -13.35 -0.77
N GLY A 72 -27.92 -14.43 -1.51
CA GLY A 72 -27.11 -15.66 -1.50
C GLY A 72 -25.91 -15.65 -2.46
N ALA A 73 -25.62 -14.53 -3.13
CA ALA A 73 -24.55 -14.43 -4.13
C ALA A 73 -23.55 -13.32 -3.75
N VAL A 74 -22.43 -13.24 -4.47
CA VAL A 74 -21.47 -12.13 -4.38
C VAL A 74 -21.56 -11.30 -5.66
N ARG A 75 -21.61 -9.98 -5.54
CA ARG A 75 -21.60 -9.05 -6.68
C ARG A 75 -20.57 -7.96 -6.47
N THR A 76 -20.02 -7.44 -7.56
CA THR A 76 -19.17 -6.26 -7.53
C THR A 76 -20.01 -4.99 -7.48
N ARG A 77 -19.50 -3.98 -6.79
CA ARG A 77 -20.02 -2.61 -6.81
C ARG A 77 -18.87 -1.62 -6.82
N GLU A 78 -19.06 -0.54 -7.57
CA GLU A 78 -18.21 0.63 -7.47
C GLU A 78 -18.62 1.45 -6.25
N VAL A 79 -17.64 1.87 -5.45
CA VAL A 79 -17.81 2.67 -4.23
C VAL A 79 -16.79 3.79 -4.22
N GLU A 80 -17.12 4.91 -3.58
CA GLU A 80 -16.15 5.96 -3.30
C GLU A 80 -15.21 5.52 -2.19
N ALA A 81 -13.94 5.92 -2.32
CA ALA A 81 -12.88 5.53 -1.41
C ALA A 81 -11.91 6.70 -1.14
N ALA A 82 -11.45 6.80 0.11
CA ALA A 82 -10.28 7.58 0.45
C ALA A 82 -9.05 6.70 0.21
N VAL A 83 -8.24 7.05 -0.79
CA VAL A 83 -7.08 6.26 -1.21
C VAL A 83 -5.81 6.87 -0.61
N VAL A 84 -5.23 6.17 0.36
CA VAL A 84 -4.12 6.69 1.17
C VAL A 84 -2.84 5.88 0.90
N PRO A 85 -1.69 6.51 0.63
CA PRO A 85 -0.41 5.79 0.53
C PRO A 85 -0.12 5.00 1.81
N VAL A 86 0.46 3.79 1.67
CA VAL A 86 0.68 2.90 2.82
C VAL A 86 1.44 3.60 3.95
N ALA A 87 2.44 4.43 3.61
CA ALA A 87 3.23 5.20 4.57
C ALA A 87 2.40 6.13 5.46
N GLN A 88 1.33 6.72 4.93
CA GLN A 88 0.44 7.60 5.68
C GLN A 88 -0.65 6.82 6.44
N ALA A 89 -1.06 5.66 5.91
CA ALA A 89 -2.12 4.85 6.49
C ALA A 89 -1.70 4.12 7.79
N LEU A 90 -0.40 3.84 7.99
CA LEU A 90 0.09 3.01 9.11
C LEU A 90 -0.40 3.51 10.48
N GLN A 91 -0.30 4.82 10.73
CA GLN A 91 -0.71 5.40 12.02
C GLN A 91 -2.22 5.25 12.25
N VAL A 92 -3.03 5.53 11.23
CA VAL A 92 -4.50 5.38 11.28
C VAL A 92 -4.90 3.96 11.61
N LEU A 93 -4.24 2.97 10.98
CA LEU A 93 -4.51 1.55 11.18
C LEU A 93 -4.12 1.09 12.59
N VAL A 94 -2.97 1.53 13.11
CA VAL A 94 -2.54 1.22 14.48
C VAL A 94 -3.52 1.81 15.49
N GLU A 95 -3.98 3.05 15.30
CA GLU A 95 -4.97 3.67 16.18
C GLU A 95 -6.34 3.01 16.10
N ALA A 96 -6.79 2.57 14.91
CA ALA A 96 -8.07 1.91 14.73
C ALA A 96 -8.27 0.72 15.68
N ARG A 97 -7.21 -0.04 15.99
CA ARG A 97 -7.26 -1.17 16.93
C ARG A 97 -7.68 -0.80 18.34
N ARG A 98 -7.48 0.46 18.75
CA ARG A 98 -7.71 0.94 20.12
C ARG A 98 -9.05 1.65 20.26
N VAL A 99 -9.74 1.92 19.15
CA VAL A 99 -10.96 2.72 19.12
C VAL A 99 -12.19 1.80 19.09
N PRO A 100 -13.08 1.85 20.10
CA PRO A 100 -14.36 1.17 20.04
C PRO A 100 -15.17 1.64 18.83
N GLY A 101 -15.73 0.70 18.06
CA GLY A 101 -16.50 1.01 16.85
C GLY A 101 -15.66 1.26 15.59
N ALA A 102 -14.34 1.05 15.64
CA ALA A 102 -13.52 1.04 14.43
C ALA A 102 -13.96 -0.07 13.45
N GLY A 103 -13.74 0.17 12.16
CA GLY A 103 -14.08 -0.79 11.11
C GLY A 103 -13.30 -2.11 11.30
N PRO A 104 -13.94 -3.28 11.25
CA PRO A 104 -13.26 -4.57 11.50
C PRO A 104 -12.04 -4.80 10.60
N ALA A 105 -12.12 -4.41 9.33
CA ALA A 105 -11.01 -4.51 8.40
C ALA A 105 -9.86 -3.53 8.72
N ALA A 106 -10.17 -2.31 9.20
CA ALA A 106 -9.15 -1.38 9.66
C ALA A 106 -8.44 -1.89 10.92
N VAL A 107 -9.18 -2.47 11.87
CA VAL A 107 -8.62 -3.14 13.07
C VAL A 107 -7.71 -4.31 12.66
N PHE A 108 -8.14 -5.13 11.71
CA PHE A 108 -7.36 -6.23 11.16
C PHE A 108 -6.04 -5.74 10.56
N TRP A 109 -6.07 -4.74 9.67
CA TRP A 109 -4.87 -4.19 9.05
C TRP A 109 -3.96 -3.50 10.07
N GLY A 110 -4.52 -2.89 11.12
CA GLY A 110 -3.74 -2.43 12.26
C GLY A 110 -2.98 -3.54 12.97
N ALA A 111 -3.64 -4.69 13.22
CA ALA A 111 -2.99 -5.85 13.83
C ALA A 111 -1.86 -6.38 12.93
N ALA A 112 -2.07 -6.38 11.61
CA ALA A 112 -1.04 -6.70 10.63
C ALA A 112 0.15 -5.72 10.68
N VAL A 113 -0.08 -4.41 10.87
CA VAL A 113 1.01 -3.44 11.04
C VAL A 113 1.86 -3.79 12.27
N LEU A 114 1.25 -4.10 13.42
CA LEU A 114 2.01 -4.46 14.61
C LEU A 114 2.80 -5.75 14.45
N GLU A 115 2.23 -6.75 13.78
CA GLU A 115 2.92 -8.00 13.48
C GLU A 115 4.15 -7.75 12.57
N ALA A 116 3.99 -6.94 11.52
CA ALA A 116 5.09 -6.53 10.67
C ALA A 116 6.19 -5.80 11.48
N LEU A 117 5.82 -4.86 12.35
CA LEU A 117 6.78 -4.15 13.21
C LEU A 117 7.49 -5.09 14.19
N HIS A 118 6.81 -6.11 14.72
CA HIS A 118 7.43 -7.11 15.58
C HIS A 118 8.48 -7.94 14.83
N LEU A 119 8.19 -8.35 13.59
CA LEU A 119 9.14 -9.04 12.72
C LEU A 119 10.34 -8.14 12.37
N LEU A 120 10.12 -6.86 12.09
CA LEU A 120 11.19 -5.89 11.86
C LEU A 120 12.07 -5.70 13.11
N ALA A 121 11.47 -5.63 14.30
CA ALA A 121 12.21 -5.56 15.57
C ALA A 121 13.06 -6.82 15.83
N ARG A 122 12.63 -7.97 15.33
CA ARG A 122 13.39 -9.24 15.30
C ARG A 122 14.45 -9.29 14.20
N GLY A 123 14.66 -8.21 13.44
CA GLY A 123 15.63 -8.14 12.35
C GLY A 123 15.26 -8.94 11.10
N ARG A 124 13.97 -9.27 10.92
CA ARG A 124 13.47 -9.99 9.73
C ARG A 124 13.32 -9.05 8.53
N LEU A 125 14.42 -8.47 8.07
CA LEU A 125 14.43 -7.47 7.01
C LEU A 125 15.51 -7.80 5.98
N LEU A 126 15.12 -7.90 4.71
CA LEU A 126 16.03 -8.24 3.62
C LEU A 126 15.91 -7.23 2.47
N PRO A 127 17.04 -6.75 1.91
CA PRO A 127 17.01 -6.02 0.65
C PRO A 127 16.74 -7.00 -0.51
N GLY A 128 15.95 -6.55 -1.47
CA GLY A 128 15.48 -7.32 -2.60
C GLY A 128 15.31 -6.47 -3.86
N VAL A 129 15.06 -7.15 -4.97
CA VAL A 129 14.58 -6.54 -6.21
C VAL A 129 13.14 -7.00 -6.40
N SER A 130 12.23 -6.06 -6.56
CA SER A 130 10.82 -6.31 -6.81
C SER A 130 10.58 -6.89 -8.22
N PRO A 131 9.40 -7.44 -8.53
CA PRO A 131 9.12 -8.00 -9.85
C PRO A 131 9.47 -7.06 -11.02
N GLY A 132 9.07 -5.80 -10.94
CA GLY A 132 9.35 -4.77 -11.94
C GLY A 132 10.78 -4.24 -11.95
N GLY A 133 11.69 -4.82 -11.15
CA GLY A 133 13.10 -4.46 -11.17
C GLY A 133 13.46 -3.31 -10.24
N PHE A 134 12.59 -2.95 -9.29
CA PHE A 134 12.85 -1.87 -8.36
C PHE A 134 13.51 -2.35 -7.08
N ASP A 135 14.24 -1.47 -6.42
CA ASP A 135 14.80 -1.70 -5.10
C ASP A 135 13.67 -1.82 -4.09
N ALA A 136 13.68 -2.87 -3.27
CA ALA A 136 12.63 -3.09 -2.27
C ALA A 136 13.20 -3.72 -1.02
N TRP A 137 12.61 -3.41 0.13
CA TRP A 137 12.79 -4.20 1.34
C TRP A 137 11.61 -5.14 1.54
N ARG A 138 11.88 -6.33 2.07
CA ARG A 138 10.86 -7.33 2.37
C ARG A 138 11.06 -7.94 3.74
N ILE A 139 9.98 -8.44 4.32
CA ILE A 139 10.07 -9.19 5.58
C ILE A 139 10.56 -10.62 5.30
N GLY A 140 11.55 -11.06 6.08
CA GLY A 140 12.02 -12.44 6.07
C GLY A 140 13.48 -12.59 6.54
N PRO A 141 14.01 -13.82 6.55
CA PRO A 141 13.27 -15.08 6.38
C PRO A 141 12.30 -15.31 7.54
N TYR A 142 11.15 -15.93 7.26
CA TYR A 142 10.17 -16.32 8.29
C TYR A 142 10.59 -17.65 8.91
N ASP A 143 10.60 -17.72 10.24
CA ASP A 143 10.70 -19.01 10.94
C ASP A 143 9.32 -19.70 11.07
N ALA A 144 9.27 -20.87 11.70
CA ALA A 144 8.04 -21.64 11.83
C ALA A 144 6.97 -20.94 12.67
N GLU A 145 7.37 -20.19 13.71
CA GLU A 145 6.47 -19.41 14.56
C GLU A 145 5.91 -18.23 13.76
N ASP A 146 6.78 -17.51 13.03
CA ASP A 146 6.36 -16.41 12.17
C ASP A 146 5.33 -16.88 11.12
N VAL A 147 5.53 -18.07 10.54
CA VAL A 147 4.59 -18.67 9.58
C VAL A 147 3.26 -19.06 10.24
N ALA A 148 3.29 -19.64 11.44
CA ALA A 148 2.08 -20.00 12.18
C ALA A 148 1.25 -18.76 12.50
N ARG A 149 1.91 -17.71 13.01
CA ARG A 149 1.27 -16.44 13.34
C ARG A 149 0.67 -15.75 12.12
N LEU A 150 1.37 -15.78 11.00
CA LEU A 150 0.87 -15.23 9.74
C LEU A 150 -0.37 -15.98 9.25
N ARG A 151 -0.42 -17.31 9.39
CA ARG A 151 -1.61 -18.11 9.06
C ARG A 151 -2.79 -17.81 9.97
N GLU A 152 -2.56 -17.63 11.28
CA GLU A 152 -3.60 -17.21 12.22
C GLU A 152 -4.20 -15.86 11.82
N LEU A 153 -3.33 -14.89 11.50
CA LEU A 153 -3.75 -13.58 11.03
C LEU A 153 -4.56 -13.71 9.73
N ALA A 154 -4.04 -14.42 8.73
CA ALA A 154 -4.74 -14.63 7.47
C ALA A 154 -6.11 -15.31 7.63
N ALA A 155 -6.24 -16.26 8.55
CA ALA A 155 -7.50 -16.94 8.87
C ALA A 155 -8.53 -16.00 9.52
N ALA A 156 -8.07 -14.99 10.28
CA ALA A 156 -8.92 -13.99 10.92
C ALA A 156 -9.33 -12.83 10.00
N MET A 157 -8.89 -12.81 8.73
CA MET A 157 -9.11 -11.70 7.81
C MET A 157 -10.61 -11.46 7.51
N PRO A 158 -11.17 -10.29 7.86
CA PRO A 158 -12.54 -9.92 7.50
C PRO A 158 -12.71 -9.83 5.99
N PRO A 159 -13.91 -10.11 5.43
CA PRO A 159 -14.13 -10.07 3.99
C PRO A 159 -13.85 -8.69 3.38
N GLU A 160 -14.18 -7.62 4.10
CA GLU A 160 -13.92 -6.24 3.65
C GLU A 160 -12.43 -5.93 3.50
N ALA A 161 -11.56 -6.64 4.22
CA ALA A 161 -10.11 -6.46 4.18
C ALA A 161 -9.48 -6.94 2.86
N ARG A 162 -10.20 -7.78 2.10
CA ARG A 162 -9.79 -8.31 0.78
C ARG A 162 -10.90 -8.20 -0.26
N ALA A 163 -11.77 -7.20 -0.13
CA ALA A 163 -12.97 -7.10 -0.97
C ALA A 163 -12.68 -6.66 -2.42
N VAL A 164 -11.46 -6.27 -2.76
CA VAL A 164 -11.11 -5.84 -4.13
C VAL A 164 -10.80 -7.07 -4.96
N PRO A 165 -11.55 -7.35 -6.05
CA PRO A 165 -11.29 -8.49 -6.91
C PRO A 165 -9.91 -8.43 -7.56
N VAL A 166 -9.35 -9.60 -7.87
CA VAL A 166 -8.14 -9.71 -8.68
C VAL A 166 -8.46 -9.30 -10.11
N GLU A 167 -7.74 -8.31 -10.64
CA GLU A 167 -7.91 -7.88 -12.03
C GLU A 167 -7.40 -8.93 -13.02
N GLY A 168 -7.99 -8.97 -14.22
CA GLY A 168 -7.50 -9.80 -15.33
C GLY A 168 -7.90 -11.28 -15.28
N GLN A 169 -8.71 -11.71 -14.31
CA GLN A 169 -9.26 -13.07 -14.27
C GLN A 169 -10.70 -13.12 -14.81
N ALA A 170 -11.05 -14.21 -15.49
CA ALA A 170 -12.36 -14.38 -16.12
C ALA A 170 -13.53 -14.55 -15.12
N GLY A 171 -13.25 -14.58 -13.82
CA GLY A 171 -14.23 -14.75 -12.74
C GLY A 171 -13.98 -13.81 -11.57
N LEU A 172 -14.96 -13.72 -10.68
CA LEU A 172 -14.86 -12.96 -9.44
C LEU A 172 -14.01 -13.74 -8.43
N ASP A 173 -12.70 -13.51 -8.44
CA ASP A 173 -11.78 -14.04 -7.44
C ASP A 173 -11.28 -12.93 -6.52
N LEU A 174 -11.14 -13.25 -5.24
CA LEU A 174 -10.59 -12.35 -4.23
C LEU A 174 -9.15 -12.73 -3.91
N PRO A 175 -8.28 -11.77 -3.57
CA PRO A 175 -6.91 -12.06 -3.16
C PRO A 175 -6.87 -13.09 -2.03
N ARG A 176 -6.03 -14.11 -2.17
CA ARG A 176 -5.80 -15.06 -1.08
C ARG A 176 -5.22 -14.29 0.13
N ALA A 177 -5.76 -14.58 1.32
CA ALA A 177 -5.44 -13.83 2.53
C ALA A 177 -3.95 -13.86 2.88
N GLU A 178 -3.33 -15.05 2.88
CA GLU A 178 -1.93 -15.21 3.28
C GLU A 178 -0.97 -14.43 2.37
N PRO A 179 -1.03 -14.55 1.02
CA PRO A 179 -0.22 -13.71 0.14
C PRO A 179 -0.47 -12.21 0.30
N LEU A 180 -1.73 -11.78 0.52
CA LEU A 180 -2.05 -10.37 0.69
C LEU A 180 -1.43 -9.78 1.97
N VAL A 181 -1.45 -10.53 3.08
CA VAL A 181 -0.78 -10.14 4.33
C VAL A 181 0.74 -10.04 4.13
N ARG A 182 1.36 -10.99 3.43
CA ARG A 182 2.79 -10.94 3.11
C ARG A 182 3.15 -9.71 2.26
N ALA A 183 2.36 -9.40 1.25
CA ALA A 183 2.56 -8.21 0.43
C ALA A 183 2.42 -6.92 1.26
N PHE A 184 1.49 -6.89 2.22
CA PHE A 184 1.36 -5.75 3.14
C PHE A 184 2.56 -5.63 4.07
N PHE A 185 3.07 -6.74 4.61
CA PHE A 185 4.29 -6.77 5.43
C PHE A 185 5.50 -6.21 4.66
N ASP A 186 5.66 -6.60 3.40
CA ASP A 186 6.72 -6.08 2.53
C ASP A 186 6.56 -4.58 2.26
N ALA A 187 5.32 -4.09 2.09
CA ALA A 187 5.06 -2.66 1.95
C ALA A 187 5.41 -1.86 3.22
N VAL A 188 5.10 -2.40 4.41
CA VAL A 188 5.50 -1.82 5.70
C VAL A 188 7.03 -1.80 5.82
N ALA A 189 7.71 -2.91 5.51
CA ALA A 189 9.16 -3.01 5.55
C ALA A 189 9.84 -2.00 4.61
N ASP A 190 9.38 -1.90 3.36
CA ASP A 190 9.94 -1.01 2.35
C ASP A 190 9.74 0.47 2.70
N VAL A 191 8.63 0.83 3.36
CA VAL A 191 8.46 2.19 3.90
C VAL A 191 9.37 2.43 5.10
N MET A 192 9.40 1.52 6.08
CA MET A 192 10.09 1.74 7.35
C MET A 192 11.62 1.77 7.20
N ALA A 193 12.17 1.06 6.22
CA ALA A 193 13.60 1.07 5.93
C ALA A 193 14.09 2.41 5.35
N ARG A 194 13.20 3.21 4.75
CA ARG A 194 13.54 4.44 4.04
C ARG A 194 13.37 5.64 4.96
N THR A 195 14.46 6.02 5.62
CA THR A 195 14.50 7.24 6.43
C THR A 195 15.13 8.40 5.64
N PRO A 196 14.81 9.67 5.95
CA PRO A 196 15.40 10.82 5.26
C PRO A 196 16.94 10.86 5.32
N ALA A 197 17.54 10.25 6.34
CA ALA A 197 18.99 10.17 6.50
C ALA A 197 19.63 8.96 5.80
N ALA A 198 18.85 7.98 5.33
CA ALA A 198 19.37 6.73 4.76
C ALA A 198 20.26 6.96 3.52
N PRO A 199 19.91 7.83 2.54
CA PRO A 199 20.78 8.06 1.39
C PRO A 199 22.14 8.64 1.79
N VAL A 200 22.15 9.55 2.77
CA VAL A 200 23.38 10.16 3.29
C VAL A 200 24.23 9.14 4.02
N ALA A 201 23.62 8.28 4.83
CA ALA A 201 24.34 7.26 5.59
C ALA A 201 24.92 6.14 4.71
N ALA A 202 24.21 5.75 3.63
CA ALA A 202 24.62 4.69 2.72
C ALA A 202 25.44 5.18 1.52
N GLY A 203 25.51 6.51 1.29
CA GLY A 203 26.24 7.10 0.17
C GLY A 203 25.58 6.92 -1.20
N GLY A 204 24.26 6.68 -1.24
CA GLY A 204 23.52 6.50 -2.50
C GLY A 204 22.05 6.18 -2.29
N ASP A 205 21.28 6.25 -3.38
CA ASP A 205 19.80 6.17 -3.37
C ASP A 205 19.22 4.75 -3.42
N ALA A 206 20.02 3.77 -3.86
CA ALA A 206 19.58 2.39 -3.99
C ALA A 206 19.26 1.78 -2.61
N TRP A 207 18.04 1.26 -2.44
CA TRP A 207 17.48 0.76 -1.18
C TRP A 207 17.31 1.82 -0.07
N THR A 208 17.52 3.10 -0.33
CA THR A 208 17.46 4.16 0.70
C THR A 208 16.48 5.28 0.37
N ALA A 209 16.37 5.68 -0.90
CA ALA A 209 15.55 6.82 -1.32
C ALA A 209 14.06 6.48 -1.33
N ALA A 210 13.18 7.43 -1.02
CA ALA A 210 11.74 7.21 -1.10
C ALA A 210 11.29 6.84 -2.54
N ALA A 211 11.89 7.46 -3.55
CA ALA A 211 11.60 7.21 -4.96
C ALA A 211 12.07 5.80 -5.41
N PRO A 212 11.27 5.06 -6.22
CA PRO A 212 11.70 3.85 -6.94
C PRO A 212 13.04 4.00 -7.65
N GLN A 213 14.00 3.11 -7.34
CA GLN A 213 15.26 2.97 -8.08
C GLN A 213 15.25 1.68 -8.89
N THR A 214 15.59 1.76 -10.16
CA THR A 214 15.74 0.58 -11.02
C THR A 214 17.07 -0.10 -10.74
N VAL A 215 17.02 -1.34 -10.28
CA VAL A 215 18.18 -2.15 -9.85
C VAL A 215 18.08 -3.57 -10.43
N GLU A 216 17.52 -3.69 -11.62
CA GLU A 216 17.24 -4.97 -12.27
C GLU A 216 18.50 -5.85 -12.44
N GLN A 217 19.65 -5.22 -12.67
CA GLN A 217 20.97 -5.84 -12.74
C GLN A 217 21.39 -6.55 -11.44
N HIS A 218 20.76 -6.23 -10.31
CA HIS A 218 21.08 -6.84 -9.01
C HIS A 218 20.29 -8.13 -8.74
N ARG A 219 19.34 -8.54 -9.59
CA ARG A 219 18.51 -9.75 -9.39
C ARG A 219 19.32 -11.01 -9.09
N ALA A 220 20.47 -11.20 -9.74
CA ALA A 220 21.32 -12.37 -9.58
C ALA A 220 21.93 -12.52 -8.17
N TRP A 221 21.98 -11.43 -7.40
CA TRP A 221 22.54 -11.39 -6.04
C TRP A 221 21.48 -11.62 -4.96
N HIS A 222 20.20 -11.70 -5.32
CA HIS A 222 19.10 -11.87 -4.37
C HIS A 222 18.61 -13.31 -4.31
N VAL A 223 18.36 -13.80 -3.09
CA VAL A 223 17.69 -15.08 -2.87
C VAL A 223 16.19 -14.92 -3.20
N PRO A 224 15.66 -15.62 -4.22
CA PRO A 224 14.24 -15.58 -4.53
C PRO A 224 13.45 -16.04 -3.30
N GLY A 225 12.53 -15.20 -2.81
CA GLY A 225 11.61 -15.60 -1.77
C GLY A 225 10.59 -16.53 -2.41
N ARG A 226 10.48 -17.78 -1.94
CA ARG A 226 9.32 -18.63 -2.26
C ARG A 226 8.08 -17.94 -1.68
N GLY A 227 7.35 -17.19 -2.49
CA GLY A 227 6.18 -16.43 -2.06
C GLY A 227 5.68 -15.42 -3.09
N PHE A 228 6.54 -14.95 -3.99
CA PHE A 228 6.11 -14.15 -5.14
C PHE A 228 5.62 -15.08 -6.25
N THR A 229 4.43 -15.65 -6.09
CA THR A 229 3.63 -15.88 -7.30
C THR A 229 3.40 -14.50 -7.90
N ARG A 230 3.86 -14.31 -9.12
CA ARG A 230 3.46 -13.19 -9.97
C ARG A 230 1.93 -13.17 -9.92
N LEU A 231 1.35 -12.28 -9.12
CA LEU A 231 0.06 -11.73 -9.49
C LEU A 231 0.38 -11.09 -10.82
N ASP A 232 -0.07 -11.71 -11.92
CA ASP A 232 0.02 -11.10 -13.24
C ASP A 232 -0.80 -9.80 -13.15
N SER A 233 -0.18 -8.72 -12.66
CA SER A 233 -0.71 -7.38 -12.77
C SER A 233 -0.64 -7.05 -14.26
N PRO A 234 -1.77 -7.00 -14.99
CA PRO A 234 -1.74 -6.53 -16.35
C PRO A 234 -1.80 -4.99 -16.31
N ASN A 235 -0.95 -4.35 -15.50
CA ASN A 235 -0.59 -2.93 -15.67
C ASN A 235 0.44 -2.42 -14.64
N PRO A 236 1.60 -1.89 -15.06
CA PRO A 236 2.35 -0.92 -14.27
C PRO A 236 1.67 0.46 -14.19
N HIS A 237 0.54 0.68 -14.89
CA HIS A 237 -0.16 1.98 -14.94
C HIS A 237 -1.25 2.19 -13.89
N GLY A 238 -1.56 1.22 -13.02
CA GLY A 238 -2.57 1.40 -11.95
C GLY A 238 -2.12 2.35 -10.83
N CYS A 239 -0.80 2.49 -10.64
CA CYS A 239 -0.18 3.45 -9.75
C CYS A 239 0.33 4.68 -10.51
N LYS A 240 -0.45 5.27 -11.44
CA LYS A 240 -0.11 6.60 -11.93
C LYS A 240 -0.23 7.58 -10.76
N SER A 241 0.90 8.19 -10.39
CA SER A 241 0.95 9.42 -9.60
C SER A 241 0.02 10.43 -10.26
N GLY A 242 -1.09 10.77 -9.60
CA GLY A 242 -1.84 11.97 -9.96
C GLY A 242 -0.87 13.14 -9.85
N GLY A 243 -0.68 13.84 -10.97
CA GLY A 243 0.09 15.07 -11.04
C GLY A 243 -0.56 16.20 -10.26
#